data_AF-A0A914Z1P1-F1
#
_entry.id   AF-A0A914Z1P1-F1
#
_cell.length_a   1.000
_cell.length_b   1.000
_cell.length_c   1.000
_cell.angle_alpha   90.00
_cell.angle_beta   90.00
_cell.angle_gamma   90.00
#
_symmetry.space_group_name_H-M   'P 1'
#
loop_
_entity.id
_entity.type
_entity.pdbx_description
1 polymer ?
#
loop_
_entity_poly.entity_id
_entity_poly.type
_entity_poly.pdbx_seq_one_letter_code
_entity_poly.pdbx_strand_id
1 'polypeptide(L)' 'MEVVYQWAEGKLFNHIIRLTNADEGCIVRCIQRMDEVLNDIRNAGRIIGDNTLVQKMKETSDAIRRDIVFAPSLYTTDV' A
#
# COMPACT_ATOMS: atom_id res chain seq x y z
N MET A 1 13.10 0.54 2.16
CA MET A 1 12.03 -0.34 2.69
C MET A 1 11.32 0.27 3.90
N GLU A 2 12.02 1.05 4.72
CA GLU A 2 11.49 1.74 5.91
C GLU A 2 10.30 2.68 5.65
N VAL A 3 10.29 3.37 4.49
CA VAL A 3 9.20 4.26 4.05
C VAL A 3 7.82 3.59 4.12
N VAL A 4 7.68 2.38 3.56
CA VAL A 4 6.38 1.70 3.49
C VAL A 4 6.01 1.07 4.83
N TYR A 5 7.01 0.63 5.60
CA TYR A 5 6.80 0.14 6.95
C TYR A 5 6.23 1.24 7.86
N GLN A 6 6.85 2.43 7.86
CA GLN A 6 6.36 3.59 8.62
C GLN A 6 4.97 4.04 8.14
N TRP A 7 4.67 3.87 6.84
CA TRP A 7 3.32 4.10 6.32
C TRP A 7 2.29 3.12 6.89
N ALA A 8 2.62 1.82 6.91
CA ALA A 8 1.76 0.78 7.46
C ALA A 8 1.54 0.94 8.98
N GLU A 9 2.52 1.50 9.71
CA GLU A 9 2.38 1.87 11.12
C GLU A 9 1.51 3.12 11.37
N GLY A 10 0.95 3.74 10.32
CA GLY A 10 0.04 4.88 10.46
C GLY A 10 0.72 6.24 10.58
N LYS A 11 2.01 6.37 10.28
CA LYS A 11 2.70 7.69 10.29
C LYS A 11 2.13 8.62 9.21
N LEU A 12 2.12 9.92 9.49
CA LEU A 12 1.69 10.93 8.53
C LEU A 12 2.64 10.99 7.32
N PHE A 13 2.10 11.29 6.14
CA PHE A 13 2.88 11.34 4.88
C PHE A 13 4.02 12.37 4.95
N ASN A 14 3.82 13.48 5.66
CA ASN A 14 4.84 14.51 5.88
C ASN A 14 6.08 14.03 6.65
N HIS A 15 5.96 12.95 7.45
CA HIS A 15 7.07 12.32 8.13
C HIS A 15 7.82 11.41 7.16
N ILE A 16 7.08 10.69 6.32
CA ILE A 16 7.63 9.72 5.37
C ILE A 16 8.49 10.38 4.30
N ILE A 17 8.07 11.52 3.77
CA ILE A 17 8.85 12.29 2.79
C ILE A 17 10.20 12.77 3.35
N ARG A 18 10.36 12.81 4.68
CA ARG A 18 11.63 13.19 5.33
C ARG A 18 12.58 12.01 5.54
N LEU A 19 12.09 10.78 5.38
CA LEU A 19 12.88 9.56 5.55
C LEU A 19 13.67 9.17 4.29
N THR A 20 13.37 9.80 3.15
CA THR A 20 13.96 9.47 1.85
C THR A 20 14.09 10.72 0.98
N ASN A 21 15.06 10.71 0.06
CA ASN A 21 15.25 11.78 -0.94
C ASN A 21 14.49 11.50 -2.25
N ALA A 22 13.58 10.52 -2.26
CA ALA A 22 12.77 10.20 -3.43
C ALA A 22 11.57 11.14 -3.54
N ASP A 23 11.20 11.50 -4.77
CA ASP A 23 10.02 12.33 -5.04
C ASP A 23 8.75 11.70 -4.46
N GLU A 24 7.82 12.55 -4.01
CA GLU A 24 6.57 12.11 -3.37
C GLU A 24 5.73 11.23 -4.30
N GLY A 25 5.68 11.57 -5.59
CA GLY A 25 5.01 10.76 -6.61
C GLY A 25 5.70 9.41 -6.86
N CYS A 26 6.99 9.28 -6.59
CA CYS A 26 7.68 7.99 -6.59
C CYS A 26 7.27 7.17 -5.37
N ILE A 27 7.22 7.78 -4.19
CA ILE A 27 6.78 7.14 -2.94
C ILE A 27 5.35 6.60 -3.08
N VAL A 28 4.41 7.44 -3.54
CA VAL A 28 3.00 7.04 -3.75
C VAL A 28 2.90 5.85 -4.70
N ARG A 29 3.55 5.91 -5.87
CA ARG A 29 3.55 4.79 -6.83
C ARG A 29 4.19 3.53 -6.26
N CYS A 30 5.22 3.64 -5.43
CA CYS A 30 5.84 2.50 -4.77
C CYS A 30 4.87 1.81 -3.80
N ILE A 31 4.12 2.58 -3.01
CA ILE A 31 3.13 2.03 -2.07
C ILE A 31 1.97 1.38 -2.84
N GLN A 32 1.46 2.02 -3.89
CA GLN A 32 0.41 1.44 -4.75
C GLN A 32 0.86 0.12 -5.40
N ARG A 33 2.07 0.07 -5.95
CA ARG A 33 2.65 -1.18 -6.50
C ARG A 33 2.83 -2.25 -5.43
N MET A 34 3.15 -1.86 -4.19
CA MET A 34 3.25 -2.83 -3.10
C MET A 34 1.88 -3.44 -2.79
N ASP A 35 0.80 -2.67 -2.87
CA ASP A 35 -0.58 -3.20 -2.72
C ASP A 35 -0.95 -4.18 -3.84
N GLU A 36 -0.54 -3.92 -5.08
CA GLU A 36 -0.71 -4.85 -6.20
C GLU A 36 -0.01 -6.19 -5.91
N VAL A 37 1.25 -6.14 -5.45
CA VAL A 37 2.02 -7.35 -5.08
C VAL A 37 1.36 -8.11 -3.92
N LEU A 38 0.83 -7.41 -2.91
CA LEU A 38 0.09 -8.05 -1.82
C LEU A 38 -1.17 -8.77 -2.32
N ASN A 39 -1.87 -8.20 -3.30
CA ASN A 39 -3.02 -8.84 -3.93
C ASN A 39 -2.63 -10.10 -4.71
N ASP A 40 -1.52 -10.07 -5.45
CA ASP A 40 -1.00 -11.23 -6.17
C ASP A 40 -0.58 -12.36 -5.21
N ILE A 41 0.14 -12.03 -4.14
CA ILE A 41 0.52 -13.00 -3.10
C ILE A 41 -0.72 -13.58 -2.41
N ARG A 42 -1.74 -12.75 -2.14
CA ARG A 42 -3.00 -13.23 -1.57
C ARG A 42 -3.70 -14.23 -2.50
N ASN A 43 -3.69 -13.98 -3.80
CA ASN A 43 -4.25 -14.92 -4.80
C ASN A 43 -3.44 -16.21 -4.87
N ALA A 44 -2.11 -16.13 -4.86
CA ALA A 44 -1.24 -17.30 -4.78
C ALA A 44 -1.48 -18.11 -3.49
N GLY A 45 -1.62 -17.44 -2.34
CA GLY A 45 -1.92 -18.08 -1.06
C GLY A 45 -3.24 -18.83 -1.06
N ARG A 46 -4.28 -18.31 -1.75
CA ARG A 46 -5.56 -19.03 -1.96
C ARG A 46 -5.39 -20.30 -2.78
N ILE A 47 -4.56 -20.27 -3.82
CA ILE A 47 -4.29 -21.45 -4.67
C ILE A 47 -3.54 -22.52 -3.88
N ILE A 48 -2.57 -22.11 -3.06
CA ILE A 48 -1.78 -23.00 -2.22
C ILE A 48 -2.62 -23.57 -1.05
N GLY A 49 -3.64 -22.84 -0.60
CA GLY A 49 -4.48 -23.20 0.55
C GLY A 49 -3.96 -22.71 1.90
N ASP A 50 -3.04 -21.73 1.92
CA ASP A 50 -2.54 -21.13 3.16
C ASP A 50 -3.40 -19.91 3.56
N ASN A 51 -4.38 -20.17 4.43
CA ASN A 51 -5.27 -19.13 4.95
C ASN A 51 -4.55 -18.08 5.81
N THR A 52 -3.46 -18.44 6.47
CA THR A 52 -2.68 -17.52 7.31
C THR A 52 -2.00 -16.48 6.43
N LEU A 53 -1.42 -16.91 5.32
CA LEU A 53 -0.81 -16.03 4.33
C LEU A 53 -1.85 -15.08 3.74
N VAL A 54 -3.01 -15.60 3.32
CA VAL A 54 -4.12 -14.80 2.77
C VAL A 54 -4.56 -13.70 3.73
N GLN A 55 -4.73 -14.04 5.00
CA GLN A 55 -5.17 -13.10 6.03
C GLN A 55 -4.12 -12.02 6.29
N LYS A 56 -2.84 -12.40 6.44
CA LYS A 56 -1.73 -11.43 6.62
C LYS A 56 -1.59 -10.47 5.45
N MET A 57 -1.75 -10.95 4.21
CA MET A 57 -1.68 -10.08 3.03
C MET A 57 -2.85 -9.10 2.98
N LYS A 58 -4.04 -9.54 3.38
CA LYS A 58 -5.22 -8.68 3.49
C LYS A 58 -5.02 -7.58 4.55
N GLU A 59 -4.61 -7.95 5.75
CA GLU A 59 -4.34 -6.99 6.84
C GLU A 59 -3.29 -5.95 6.45
N THR A 60 -2.22 -6.39 5.78
CA THR A 60 -1.17 -5.48 5.30
C THR A 60 -1.70 -4.52 4.23
N SER A 61 -2.51 -5.02 3.28
CA SER A 61 -3.16 -4.21 2.25
C SER A 61 -4.08 -3.15 2.87
N ASP A 62 -4.91 -3.56 3.82
CA ASP A 62 -5.82 -2.64 4.53
C ASP A 62 -5.06 -1.55 5.31
N ALA A 63 -3.89 -1.87 5.89
CA ALA A 63 -3.06 -0.91 6.62
C ALA A 63 -2.42 0.18 5.73
N ILE A 64 -2.10 -0.14 4.47
CA ILE A 64 -1.45 0.81 3.55
C ILE A 64 -2.45 1.59 2.69
N ARG A 65 -3.71 1.13 2.57
CA ARG A 65 -4.77 1.75 1.77
C ARG A 65 -5.44 2.93 2.48
N ARG A 66 -4.75 4.08 2.52
CA ARG A 66 -5.27 5.31 3.15
C ARG A 66 -4.82 6.61 2.49
N ASP A 67 -5.54 7.68 2.78
CA ASP A 67 -5.21 9.09 2.48
C ASP A 67 -4.75 9.33 1.03
N ILE A 68 -3.73 10.19 0.88
CA ILE A 68 -3.20 10.68 -0.40
C ILE A 68 -2.72 9.57 -1.34
N VAL A 69 -2.35 8.40 -0.82
CA VAL A 69 -1.85 7.29 -1.65
C VAL A 69 -2.97 6.65 -2.47
N PHE A 70 -4.22 6.71 -2.00
CA PHE A 70 -5.39 6.16 -2.68
C PHE A 70 -6.47 7.21 -2.91
N ALA A 71 -6.06 8.46 -3.11
CA ALA A 71 -6.97 9.54 -3.47
C ALA A 71 -7.68 9.23 -4.81
N PRO A 72 -8.97 9.55 -4.96
CA PRO A 72 -9.71 9.32 -6.20
C PRO A 72 -9.09 10.08 -7.38
N SER A 73 -9.20 9.49 -8.57
CA SER A 73 -8.84 10.19 -9.81
C SER A 73 -9.80 11.34 -10.07
N LEU A 74 -9.26 12.48 -10.48
CA LEU A 74 -10.06 13.64 -10.89
C LEU A 74 -10.75 13.46 -12.25
N TYR A 75 -10.40 12.40 -12.99
CA TYR A 75 -11.01 12.07 -14.29
C TYR A 75 -12.23 11.15 -14.17
N THR A 76 -12.44 10.56 -13.00
CA THR A 76 -13.57 9.68 -12.71
C THR A 76 -14.40 10.36 -11.62
N THR A 77 -15.04 11.48 -11.98
CA THR A 77 -16.08 12.05 -11.14
C THR A 77 -17.27 11.09 -11.22
N ASP A 78 -17.43 10.21 -10.22
CA ASP A 78 -18.71 9.57 -10.00
C ASP A 78 -19.70 10.69 -9.62
N VAL A 79 -20.51 11.10 -10.60
CA VAL A 79 -21.74 11.87 -10.38
C VAL A 79 -22.84 10.90 -9.97
#